data_AF-A0A806KN72-F1
#
_entry.id   AF-A0A806KN72-F1
#
_cell.length_a   1.000
_cell.length_b   1.000
_cell.length_c   1.000
_cell.angle_alpha   90.00
_cell.angle_beta   90.00
_cell.angle_gamma   90.00
#
_symmetry.space_group_name_H-M   'P 1'
#
loop_
_entity.id
_entity.type
_entity.pdbx_description
1 polymer ?
#
loop_
_entity_poly.entity_id
_entity_poly.type
_entity_poly.pdbx_seq_one_letter_code
_entity_poly.pdbx_strand_id
1 'polypeptide(L)'
;MEKNAIAKQKRAFAEKITALEIIKTTDLLNKLTLFFTYHTNTIEGSTLTLSEVKEVLDDDNKILSNKTAREQIETRNHRAAYNVCSGFAKQSHAAFGR
;
A
#
# COMPACT_ATOMS: atom_id res chain seq x y z
N MET A 1 26.65 -6.06 10.37
CA MET A 1 25.38 -5.63 9.73
C MET A 1 24.28 -6.69 9.85
N GLU A 2 24.59 -7.98 9.61
CA GLU A 2 23.64 -9.10 9.62
C GLU A 2 22.92 -9.38 10.96
N LYS A 3 23.63 -9.31 12.10
CA LYS A 3 23.03 -9.49 13.44
C LYS A 3 21.92 -8.46 13.76
N ASN A 4 22.01 -7.26 13.17
CA ASN A 4 21.05 -6.19 13.40
C ASN A 4 19.76 -6.39 12.57
N ALA A 5 19.88 -6.98 11.38
CA ALA A 5 18.73 -7.36 10.55
C ALA A 5 17.90 -8.47 11.19
N ILE A 6 18.56 -9.49 11.74
CA ILE A 6 17.90 -10.60 12.46
C ILE A 6 17.18 -10.11 13.72
N ALA A 7 17.81 -9.20 14.48
CA ALA A 7 17.19 -8.59 15.65
C ALA A 7 15.95 -7.75 15.28
N LYS A 8 16.01 -7.00 14.18
CA LYS A 8 14.88 -6.23 13.65
C LYS A 8 13.74 -7.12 13.17
N GLN A 9 14.06 -8.25 12.51
CA GLN A 9 13.08 -9.25 12.07
C GLN A 9 12.39 -9.92 13.26
N LYS A 10 13.14 -10.33 14.29
CA LYS A 10 12.56 -10.89 15.53
C LYS A 10 11.64 -9.90 16.24
N ARG A 11 12.03 -8.63 16.29
CA ARG A 11 11.22 -7.57 16.90
C ARG A 11 9.94 -7.31 16.11
N ALA A 12 10.01 -7.26 14.78
CA ALA A 12 8.82 -7.14 13.93
C ALA A 12 7.86 -8.33 14.09
N PHE A 13 8.39 -9.56 14.23
CA PHE A 13 7.57 -10.74 14.50
C PHE A 13 6.91 -10.74 15.90
N ALA A 14 7.51 -10.03 16.85
CA ALA A 14 6.97 -9.86 18.20
C ALA A 14 5.90 -8.76 18.26
N GLU A 15 5.89 -7.81 17.32
CA GLU A 15 4.84 -6.81 17.19
C GLU A 15 3.60 -7.44 16.56
N LYS A 16 2.58 -7.67 17.38
CA LYS A 16 1.30 -8.19 16.94
C LYS A 16 0.49 -7.05 16.33
N ILE A 17 0.69 -6.80 15.04
CA ILE A 17 -0.19 -5.90 14.28
C ILE A 17 -1.36 -6.71 13.71
N THR A 18 -2.56 -6.27 14.00
CA THR A 18 -3.79 -6.88 13.50
C THR A 18 -4.25 -6.15 12.24
N ALA A 19 -5.02 -6.84 11.39
CA ALA A 19 -5.68 -6.19 10.26
C ALA A 19 -6.54 -5.00 10.70
N LEU A 20 -7.15 -5.09 11.89
CA LEU A 20 -7.95 -4.02 12.47
C LEU A 20 -7.12 -2.77 12.80
N GLU A 21 -5.95 -2.93 13.41
CA GLU A 21 -5.05 -1.82 13.72
C GLU A 21 -4.54 -1.15 12.44
N ILE A 22 -4.27 -1.95 11.39
CA ILE A 22 -3.85 -1.42 10.08
C ILE A 22 -4.96 -0.55 9.48
N ILE A 23 -6.20 -1.04 9.41
CA ILE A 23 -7.29 -0.25 8.80
C ILE A 23 -7.69 0.98 9.64
N LYS A 24 -7.49 0.94 10.96
CA LYS A 24 -7.78 2.08 11.86
C LYS A 24 -6.68 3.14 11.85
N THR A 25 -5.46 2.79 11.49
CA THR A 25 -4.32 3.71 11.52
C THR A 25 -4.01 4.22 10.12
N THR A 26 -4.28 5.49 9.86
CA THR A 26 -4.06 6.12 8.53
C THR A 26 -2.66 5.87 7.98
N ASP A 27 -1.62 6.02 8.79
CA ASP A 27 -0.23 5.81 8.35
C ASP A 27 0.06 4.36 7.95
N LEU A 28 -0.47 3.40 8.70
CA LEU A 28 -0.30 1.98 8.40
C LEU A 28 -1.10 1.59 7.16
N LEU A 29 -2.32 2.11 7.04
CA LEU A 29 -3.15 1.92 5.86
C LEU A 29 -2.48 2.51 4.61
N ASN A 30 -1.97 3.73 4.67
CA ASN A 30 -1.27 4.38 3.56
C ASN A 30 -0.01 3.61 3.15
N LYS A 31 0.78 3.12 4.12
CA LYS A 31 1.93 2.25 3.83
C LYS A 31 1.50 0.96 3.15
N LEU A 32 0.46 0.30 3.66
CA LEU A 32 -0.07 -0.91 3.04
C LEU A 32 -0.57 -0.63 1.63
N THR A 33 -1.33 0.45 1.39
CA THR A 33 -1.80 0.86 0.06
C THR A 33 -0.64 1.06 -0.92
N LEU A 34 0.43 1.75 -0.49
CA LEU A 34 1.60 2.00 -1.31
C LEU A 34 2.32 0.70 -1.68
N PHE A 35 2.66 -0.12 -0.68
CA PHE A 35 3.38 -1.38 -0.92
C PHE A 35 2.55 -2.38 -1.71
N PHE A 36 1.26 -2.50 -1.39
CA PHE A 36 0.34 -3.40 -2.08
C PHE A 36 0.24 -3.02 -3.56
N THR A 37 -0.05 -1.76 -3.87
CA THR A 37 -0.12 -1.25 -5.24
C THR A 37 1.19 -1.42 -6.00
N TYR A 38 2.33 -1.12 -5.37
CA TYR A 38 3.64 -1.31 -6.01
C TYR A 38 3.88 -2.79 -6.35
N HIS A 39 3.68 -3.70 -5.39
CA HIS A 39 4.04 -5.10 -5.57
C HIS A 39 3.12 -5.83 -6.54
N THR A 40 1.80 -5.58 -6.52
CA THR A 40 0.88 -6.20 -7.48
C THR A 40 1.14 -5.71 -8.90
N ASN A 41 1.28 -4.40 -9.10
CA ASN A 41 1.60 -3.86 -10.42
C ASN A 41 2.96 -4.37 -10.93
N THR A 42 3.96 -4.54 -10.05
CA THR A 42 5.25 -5.12 -10.43
C THR A 42 5.10 -6.57 -10.88
N ILE A 43 4.26 -7.38 -10.21
CA ILE A 43 3.96 -8.76 -10.63
C ILE A 43 3.28 -8.78 -12.01
N GLU A 44 2.47 -7.78 -12.32
CA GLU A 44 1.77 -7.61 -13.60
C GLU A 44 2.66 -6.98 -14.70
N GLY A 45 3.89 -6.60 -14.37
CA GLY A 45 4.89 -6.11 -15.33
C GLY A 45 5.09 -4.60 -15.37
N SER A 46 4.55 -3.85 -14.42
CA SER A 46 4.85 -2.42 -14.25
C SER A 46 6.32 -2.19 -13.94
N THR A 47 6.87 -1.11 -14.50
CA THR A 47 8.26 -0.70 -14.33
C THR A 47 8.43 0.47 -13.36
N LEU A 48 7.34 1.00 -12.77
CA LEU A 48 7.44 2.08 -11.80
C LEU A 48 8.22 1.61 -10.57
N THR A 49 9.18 2.41 -10.14
CA THR A 49 9.84 2.24 -8.85
C THR A 49 8.89 2.57 -7.71
N LEU A 50 9.21 2.11 -6.49
CA LEU A 50 8.41 2.44 -5.30
C LEU A 50 8.26 3.96 -5.09
N SER A 51 9.31 4.74 -5.40
CA SER A 51 9.27 6.21 -5.30
C SER A 51 8.33 6.81 -6.34
N GLU A 52 8.39 6.33 -7.58
CA GLU A 52 7.51 6.79 -8.67
C GLU A 52 6.04 6.44 -8.39
N VAL A 53 5.77 5.24 -7.87
CA VAL A 53 4.41 4.90 -7.40
C VAL A 53 3.97 5.88 -6.32
N LYS A 54 4.83 6.15 -5.32
CA LYS A 54 4.51 7.12 -4.25
C LYS A 54 4.18 8.51 -4.82
N GLU A 55 4.98 9.02 -5.75
CA GLU A 55 4.72 10.31 -6.41
C GLU A 55 3.37 10.34 -7.13
N VAL A 56 3.01 9.26 -7.84
CA VAL A 56 1.71 9.14 -8.54
C VAL A 56 0.53 9.01 -7.57
N LEU A 57 0.73 8.38 -6.41
CA LEU A 57 -0.33 8.21 -5.40
C LEU A 57 -0.56 9.46 -4.55
N ASP A 58 0.51 10.24 -4.28
CA ASP A 58 0.47 11.45 -3.45
C ASP A 58 -0.13 12.66 -4.20
N ASP A 59 0.00 12.71 -5.54
CA ASP A 59 -0.56 13.76 -6.38
C ASP A 59 -1.22 13.16 -7.64
N ASP A 60 -2.56 13.22 -7.70
CA ASP A 60 -3.33 12.67 -8.82
C ASP A 60 -3.00 13.35 -10.16
N ASN A 61 -2.48 14.58 -10.15
CA ASN A 61 -2.08 15.32 -11.37
C ASN A 61 -0.62 15.06 -11.78
N LYS A 62 0.15 14.31 -10.97
CA LYS A 62 1.53 13.99 -11.29
C LYS A 62 1.62 13.16 -12.57
N ILE A 63 2.45 13.59 -13.50
CA ILE A 63 2.76 12.83 -14.72
C ILE A 63 4.27 12.56 -14.75
N LEU A 64 4.63 11.29 -14.81
CA LEU A 64 6.01 10.85 -15.00
C LEU A 64 6.30 10.76 -16.50
N SER A 65 7.15 11.65 -17.01
CA SER A 65 7.45 11.76 -18.45
C SER A 65 8.22 10.56 -19.01
N ASN A 66 8.93 9.82 -18.15
CA ASN A 66 9.72 8.63 -18.48
C ASN A 66 8.92 7.32 -18.36
N LYS A 67 7.62 7.36 -18.07
CA LYS A 67 6.76 6.19 -17.86
C LYS A 67 5.52 6.24 -18.74
N THR A 68 4.93 5.09 -19.01
CA THR A 68 3.73 5.04 -19.85
C THR A 68 2.52 5.61 -19.09
N ALA A 69 1.60 6.23 -19.82
CA ALA A 69 0.31 6.65 -19.25
C ALA A 69 -0.47 5.46 -18.69
N ARG A 70 -0.35 4.29 -19.33
CA ARG A 70 -1.00 3.05 -18.89
C ARG A 70 -0.56 2.65 -17.49
N GLU A 71 0.74 2.54 -17.23
CA GLU A 71 1.24 2.13 -15.91
C GLU A 71 0.83 3.13 -14.81
N GLN A 72 0.81 4.43 -15.13
CA GLN A 72 0.39 5.48 -14.19
C GLN A 72 -1.12 5.42 -13.90
N ILE A 73 -1.95 5.13 -14.91
CA ILE A 73 -3.40 4.95 -14.75
C ILE A 73 -3.70 3.67 -13.96
N GLU A 74 -3.00 2.58 -14.26
CA GLU A 74 -3.12 1.30 -13.55
C GLU A 74 -2.78 1.47 -12.06
N THR A 75 -1.71 2.20 -11.75
CA THR A 75 -1.32 2.57 -10.38
C THR A 75 -2.43 3.32 -9.64
N ARG A 76 -3.06 4.32 -10.27
CA ARG A 76 -4.20 5.05 -9.67
C ARG A 76 -5.43 4.17 -9.49
N ASN A 77 -5.76 3.36 -10.49
CA ASN A 77 -6.92 2.47 -10.47
C ASN A 77 -6.77 1.40 -9.40
N HIS A 78 -5.58 0.83 -9.25
CA HIS A 78 -5.30 -0.18 -8.25
C HIS A 78 -5.40 0.39 -6.82
N ARG A 79 -4.88 1.61 -6.58
CA ARG A 79 -5.13 2.35 -5.32
C ARG A 79 -6.63 2.54 -5.07
N ALA A 80 -7.38 2.95 -6.09
CA ALA A 80 -8.82 3.19 -5.95
C ALA A 80 -9.59 1.91 -5.57
N ALA A 81 -9.28 0.78 -6.21
CA ALA A 81 -9.85 -0.52 -5.88
C ALA A 81 -9.55 -0.90 -4.41
N TYR A 82 -8.29 -0.74 -3.99
CA TYR A 82 -7.91 -0.99 -2.60
C TYR A 82 -8.67 -0.11 -1.61
N ASN A 83 -8.81 1.19 -1.90
CA ASN A 83 -9.54 2.12 -1.05
C ASN A 83 -11.00 1.70 -0.86
N VAL A 84 -11.67 1.27 -1.94
CA VAL A 84 -13.04 0.73 -1.87
C VAL A 84 -13.11 -0.50 -0.96
N CYS A 85 -12.21 -1.47 -1.15
CA CYS A 85 -12.15 -2.67 -0.29
C CYS A 85 -11.92 -2.32 1.18
N SER A 86 -11.00 -1.40 1.48
CA SER A 86 -10.72 -0.96 2.85
C SER A 86 -11.90 -0.22 3.48
N GLY A 87 -12.68 0.52 2.68
CA GLY A 87 -13.92 1.16 3.09
C GLY A 87 -14.97 0.13 3.53
N PHE A 88 -15.16 -0.94 2.75
CA PHE A 88 -16.05 -2.04 3.14
C PHE A 88 -15.60 -2.74 4.42
N ALA A 89 -14.31 -2.98 4.59
CA ALA A 89 -13.77 -3.58 5.82
C ALA A 89 -14.05 -2.70 7.05
N LYS A 90 -13.89 -1.38 6.94
CA LYS A 90 -14.23 -0.42 8.00
C LYS A 90 -15.72 -0.42 8.34
N GLN A 91 -16.59 -0.40 7.32
CA GLN A 91 -18.04 -0.43 7.51
C GLN A 91 -18.52 -1.73 8.15
N SER A 92 -18.01 -2.88 7.67
CA SER A 92 -18.35 -4.19 8.24
C SER A 92 -17.92 -4.30 9.71
N HIS A 93 -16.72 -3.83 10.05
CA HIS A 93 -16.30 -3.78 11.46
C HIS A 93 -17.18 -2.84 12.29
N ALA A 94 -17.56 -1.67 11.78
CA ALA A 94 -18.45 -0.75 12.50
C ALA A 94 -19.86 -1.34 12.71
N ALA A 95 -20.37 -2.12 11.75
CA ALA A 95 -21.71 -2.70 11.80
C ALA A 95 -21.80 -4.02 12.59
N PHE A 96 -20.73 -4.82 12.60
CA PHE A 96 -20.76 -6.20 13.12
C PHE A 96 -19.62 -6.54 14.10
N GLY A 97 -18.64 -5.65 14.26
CA GLY A 97 -17.53 -5.83 15.19
C GLY A 97 -17.98 -5.66 16.63
N ARG A 98 -17.98 -6.76 17.39
CA ARG A 98 -18.02 -6.74 18.86
C ARG A 98 -16.63 -6.42 19.40
#